data_AF-A0A1I1GUI6-F1
#
_entry.id   AF-A0A1I1GUI6-F1
#
_cell.length_a   1.000
_cell.length_b   1.000
_cell.length_c   1.000
_cell.angle_alpha   90.00
_cell.angle_beta   90.00
_cell.angle_gamma   90.00
#
_symmetry.space_group_name_H-M   'P 1'
#
loop_
_entity.id
_entity.type
_entity.pdbx_description
1 polymer ?
#
loop_
_entity_poly.entity_id
_entity_poly.type
_entity_poly.pdbx_seq_one_letter_code
_entity_poly.pdbx_strand_id
1 'polypeptide(L)'
;MLPENKYKAPALEKGLDILEFLAKQSTPQSQTEIAAGVNKTPNEIYRMLVNLELRGYVTRDPLSSKYGLSLKLYYLSHRHSVVEELRSAALLPMRKFANTYKESCHLSILYDNQVMVIASIKSPAPIALLVEEGNLYSVSKTASGRLLLSCLEDNVREAVLEHDPYYLQLSKKNKQQFVKELTAISKQGPYKMESAYARGIIDISVPIGTSLSGTIACLTVSRLVVYNENTPAVNDGIVDGLTHCIQEIHGQLGLRAAI
;
A
#
# COMPACT_ATOMS: atom_id res chain seq x y z
N MET A 1 1.68 5.18 24.78
CA MET A 1 1.03 3.86 24.86
C MET A 1 -0.17 3.99 25.79
N LEU A 2 -1.38 3.70 25.31
CA LEU A 2 -2.57 3.64 26.18
C LEU A 2 -2.51 2.33 26.99
N PRO A 3 -2.85 2.32 28.29
CA PRO A 3 -2.77 1.13 29.13
C PRO A 3 -3.75 0.04 28.62
N GLU A 4 -3.21 -1.16 28.34
CA GLU A 4 -3.83 -2.27 27.58
C GLU A 4 -5.16 -2.83 28.12
N ASN A 5 -5.59 -2.47 29.32
CA ASN A 5 -6.66 -3.21 30.00
C ASN A 5 -7.88 -2.39 30.42
N LYS A 6 -7.94 -1.08 30.12
CA LYS A 6 -9.07 -0.22 30.54
C LYS A 6 -10.12 0.06 29.45
N TYR A 7 -9.89 -0.36 28.21
CA TYR A 7 -10.74 -0.04 27.05
C TYR A 7 -11.09 -1.24 26.15
N LYS A 8 -11.03 -2.48 26.68
CA LYS A 8 -11.46 -3.64 25.90
C LYS A 8 -12.98 -3.58 25.69
N ALA A 9 -13.40 -3.80 24.45
CA ALA A 9 -14.80 -3.98 24.08
C ALA A 9 -14.96 -5.41 23.53
N PRO A 10 -15.08 -6.45 24.40
CA PRO A 10 -14.98 -7.85 23.99
C PRO A 10 -16.02 -8.27 22.94
N ALA A 11 -17.18 -7.63 22.93
CA ALA A 11 -18.21 -7.85 21.93
C ALA A 11 -17.80 -7.29 20.54
N LEU A 12 -17.14 -6.13 20.51
CA LEU A 12 -16.64 -5.53 19.27
C LEU A 12 -15.51 -6.39 18.69
N GLU A 13 -14.55 -6.80 19.53
CA GLU A 13 -13.45 -7.69 19.12
C GLU A 13 -13.99 -8.97 18.46
N LYS A 14 -14.92 -9.67 19.13
CA LYS A 14 -15.57 -10.86 18.57
C LYS A 14 -16.30 -10.59 17.26
N GLY A 15 -16.96 -9.43 17.14
CA GLY A 15 -17.64 -9.03 15.91
C GLY A 15 -16.67 -8.84 14.74
N LEU A 16 -15.52 -8.21 14.99
CA LEU A 16 -14.47 -8.01 13.97
C LEU A 16 -13.81 -9.34 13.59
N ASP A 17 -13.48 -10.18 14.57
CA ASP A 17 -12.90 -11.51 14.33
C ASP A 17 -13.79 -12.35 13.38
N ILE A 18 -15.11 -12.31 13.57
CA ILE A 18 -16.08 -13.00 12.70
C ILE A 18 -16.03 -12.47 11.27
N LEU A 19 -16.01 -11.15 11.09
CA LEU A 19 -15.97 -10.53 9.76
C LEU A 19 -14.66 -10.87 9.04
N GLU A 20 -13.53 -10.80 9.73
CA GLU A 20 -12.21 -11.13 9.18
C GLU A 20 -12.06 -12.61 8.87
N PHE A 21 -12.65 -13.50 9.70
CA PHE A 21 -12.69 -14.93 9.43
C PHE A 21 -13.51 -15.23 8.17
N LEU A 22 -14.74 -14.70 8.09
CA LEU A 22 -15.64 -14.91 6.94
C LEU A 22 -15.07 -14.33 5.63
N ALA A 23 -14.33 -13.21 5.70
CA ALA A 23 -13.67 -12.61 4.54
C ALA A 23 -12.64 -13.53 3.86
N LYS A 24 -12.09 -14.51 4.61
CA LYS A 24 -11.11 -15.48 4.11
C LYS A 24 -11.76 -16.75 3.55
N GLN A 25 -13.08 -16.90 3.67
CA GLN A 25 -13.79 -18.11 3.25
C GLN A 25 -14.37 -17.95 1.85
N SER A 26 -14.19 -18.97 1.01
CA SER A 26 -14.79 -19.04 -0.33
C SER A 26 -16.27 -19.45 -0.30
N THR A 27 -16.78 -19.93 0.84
CA THR A 27 -18.16 -20.41 1.00
C THR A 27 -18.75 -19.98 2.35
N PRO A 28 -20.08 -19.85 2.46
CA PRO A 28 -20.74 -19.56 3.73
C PRO A 28 -20.42 -20.60 4.81
N GLN A 29 -20.34 -20.15 6.07
CA GLN A 29 -19.95 -20.98 7.22
C GLN A 29 -21.06 -21.06 8.26
N SER A 30 -21.23 -22.22 8.88
CA SER A 30 -22.11 -22.40 10.04
C SER A 30 -21.56 -21.70 11.28
N GLN A 31 -22.42 -21.44 12.27
CA GLN A 31 -22.01 -20.84 13.53
C GLN A 31 -20.89 -21.63 14.24
N THR A 32 -20.92 -22.96 14.16
CA THR A 32 -19.89 -23.82 14.77
C THR A 32 -18.55 -23.70 14.05
N GLU A 33 -18.56 -23.68 12.72
CA GLU A 33 -17.36 -23.48 11.89
C GLU A 33 -16.74 -22.10 12.17
N ILE A 34 -17.56 -21.05 12.26
CA ILE A 34 -17.11 -19.69 12.59
C ILE A 34 -16.49 -19.65 13.99
N ALA A 35 -17.18 -20.21 15.00
CA ALA A 35 -16.71 -20.21 16.38
C ALA A 35 -15.35 -20.91 16.51
N ALA A 36 -15.19 -22.07 15.86
CA ALA A 36 -13.91 -22.75 15.78
C ALA A 36 -12.85 -21.89 15.09
N GLY A 37 -13.19 -21.25 13.97
CA GLY A 37 -12.29 -20.38 13.21
C GLY A 37 -11.76 -19.17 13.98
N VAL A 38 -12.51 -18.66 14.96
CA VAL A 38 -12.12 -17.53 15.81
C VAL A 38 -11.67 -17.94 17.22
N ASN A 39 -11.47 -19.24 17.46
CA ASN A 39 -11.11 -19.79 18.78
C ASN A 39 -12.07 -19.37 19.90
N LYS A 40 -13.38 -19.51 19.66
CA LYS A 40 -14.48 -19.24 20.60
C LYS A 40 -15.49 -20.37 20.59
N THR A 41 -16.45 -20.32 21.51
CA THR A 41 -17.62 -21.21 21.51
C THR A 41 -18.78 -20.60 20.70
N PRO A 42 -19.71 -21.42 20.15
CA PRO A 42 -20.89 -20.92 19.45
C PRO A 42 -21.70 -19.91 20.26
N ASN A 43 -21.87 -20.13 21.57
CA ASN A 43 -22.60 -19.22 22.44
C ASN A 43 -21.91 -17.85 22.59
N GLU A 44 -20.57 -17.82 22.59
CA GLU A 44 -19.81 -16.58 22.74
C GLU A 44 -19.94 -15.63 21.54
N ILE A 45 -20.17 -16.18 20.35
CA ILE A 45 -20.28 -15.39 19.10
C ILE A 45 -21.71 -15.17 18.64
N TYR A 46 -22.69 -15.91 19.19
CA TYR A 46 -24.09 -15.89 18.76
C TYR A 46 -24.66 -14.47 18.71
N ARG A 47 -24.53 -13.73 19.81
CA ARG A 47 -25.03 -12.35 19.88
C ARG A 47 -24.35 -11.43 18.85
N MET A 48 -23.10 -11.71 18.47
CA MET A 48 -22.40 -10.92 17.46
C MET A 48 -22.91 -11.25 16.06
N LEU A 49 -23.10 -12.54 15.72
CA LEU A 49 -23.70 -12.95 14.45
C LEU A 49 -25.09 -12.34 14.25
N VAL A 50 -25.95 -12.39 15.27
CA VAL A 50 -27.28 -11.77 15.22
C VAL A 50 -27.18 -10.26 14.96
N ASN A 51 -26.28 -9.55 15.65
CA ASN A 51 -26.12 -8.11 15.43
C ASN A 51 -25.52 -7.77 14.06
N LEU A 52 -24.56 -8.57 13.58
CA LEU A 52 -23.98 -8.40 12.25
C LEU A 52 -25.03 -8.66 11.17
N GLU A 53 -25.90 -9.66 11.34
CA GLU A 53 -27.01 -9.96 10.42
C GLU A 53 -28.05 -8.84 10.43
N LEU A 54 -28.50 -8.40 11.60
CA LEU A 54 -29.45 -7.28 11.75
C LEU A 54 -28.92 -5.98 11.14
N ARG A 55 -27.61 -5.73 11.29
CA ARG A 55 -26.95 -4.57 10.68
C ARG A 55 -26.59 -4.81 9.21
N GLY A 56 -26.91 -5.98 8.64
CA GLY A 56 -26.68 -6.32 7.25
C GLY A 56 -25.20 -6.38 6.86
N TYR A 57 -24.30 -6.71 7.78
CA TYR A 57 -22.90 -7.01 7.47
C TYR A 57 -22.74 -8.46 6.99
N VAL A 58 -23.51 -9.39 7.56
CA VAL A 58 -23.58 -10.79 7.13
C VAL A 58 -24.99 -11.13 6.67
N THR A 59 -25.12 -12.14 5.82
CA THR A 59 -26.39 -12.76 5.43
C THR A 59 -26.43 -14.19 5.92
N ARG A 60 -27.57 -14.64 6.44
CA ARG A 60 -27.79 -16.02 6.81
C ARG A 60 -28.66 -16.70 5.76
N ASP A 61 -28.17 -17.80 5.20
CA ASP A 61 -28.94 -18.63 4.28
C ASP A 61 -30.06 -19.37 5.05
N PRO A 62 -31.33 -19.26 4.64
CA PRO A 62 -32.45 -19.82 5.39
C PRO A 62 -32.51 -21.35 5.37
N LEU A 63 -31.91 -22.01 4.37
CA LEU A 63 -31.95 -23.46 4.22
C LEU A 63 -30.82 -24.14 4.99
N SER A 64 -29.59 -23.66 4.83
CA SER A 64 -28.38 -24.21 5.43
C SER A 64 -28.04 -23.58 6.78
N SER A 65 -28.68 -22.48 7.16
CA SER A 65 -28.34 -21.68 8.34
C SER A 65 -26.88 -21.18 8.38
N LYS A 66 -26.19 -21.18 7.24
CA LYS A 66 -24.81 -20.70 7.14
C LYS A 66 -24.77 -19.19 6.89
N TYR A 67 -23.74 -18.55 7.42
CA TYR A 67 -23.50 -17.12 7.31
C TYR A 67 -22.43 -16.84 6.25
N GLY A 68 -22.66 -15.81 5.43
CA GLY A 68 -21.68 -15.25 4.51
C GLY A 68 -21.61 -13.73 4.68
N LEU A 69 -20.53 -13.12 4.18
CA LEU A 69 -20.46 -11.65 4.10
C LEU A 69 -21.48 -11.13 3.08
N SER A 70 -22.14 -10.03 3.43
CA SER A 70 -22.93 -9.25 2.49
C SER A 70 -22.06 -8.29 1.66
N LEU A 71 -22.64 -7.64 0.66
CA LEU A 71 -21.99 -6.55 -0.09
C LEU A 71 -21.87 -5.23 0.70
N LYS A 72 -22.34 -5.17 1.95
CA LYS A 72 -22.31 -3.92 2.74
C LYS A 72 -20.90 -3.43 3.01
N LEU A 73 -19.94 -4.32 3.28
CA LEU A 73 -18.53 -3.94 3.49
C LEU A 73 -17.94 -3.33 2.22
N TYR A 74 -18.23 -3.91 1.06
CA TYR A 74 -17.84 -3.36 -0.25
C TYR A 74 -18.46 -1.97 -0.48
N TYR A 75 -19.76 -1.83 -0.22
CA TYR A 75 -20.44 -0.54 -0.36
C TYR A 75 -19.85 0.53 0.56
N LEU A 76 -19.54 0.19 1.82
CA LEU A 76 -18.94 1.13 2.77
C LEU A 76 -17.52 1.54 2.37
N SER A 77 -16.70 0.60 1.87
CA SER A 77 -15.34 0.92 1.42
C SER A 77 -15.29 1.76 0.14
N HIS A 78 -16.29 1.63 -0.74
CA HIS A 78 -16.33 2.34 -2.03
C HIS A 78 -16.99 3.72 -1.98
N ARG A 79 -17.40 4.23 -0.80
CA ARG A 79 -17.95 5.59 -0.67
C ARG A 79 -16.88 6.70 -0.65
N HIS A 80 -15.62 6.34 -0.49
CA HIS A 80 -14.50 7.27 -0.47
C HIS A 80 -13.48 6.91 -1.57
N SER A 81 -12.89 7.93 -2.20
CA SER A 81 -11.80 7.70 -3.14
C SER A 81 -10.55 7.33 -2.33
N VAL A 82 -10.09 6.09 -2.44
CA VAL A 82 -8.82 5.62 -1.83
C VAL A 82 -7.65 6.53 -2.19
N VAL A 83 -7.67 7.07 -3.41
CA VAL A 83 -6.67 8.04 -3.88
C VAL A 83 -6.73 9.34 -3.07
N GLU A 84 -7.93 9.84 -2.76
CA GLU A 84 -8.09 11.07 -1.97
C GLU A 84 -7.71 10.87 -0.51
N GLU A 85 -8.06 9.72 0.08
CA GLU A 85 -7.65 9.37 1.45
C GLU A 85 -6.14 9.27 1.56
N LEU A 86 -5.50 8.56 0.63
CA LEU A 86 -4.05 8.42 0.56
C LEU A 86 -3.38 9.78 0.38
N ARG A 87 -3.90 10.64 -0.50
CA ARG A 87 -3.38 12.00 -0.71
C ARG A 87 -3.53 12.85 0.54
N SER A 88 -4.71 12.86 1.17
CA SER A 88 -4.97 13.60 2.40
C SER A 88 -4.05 13.16 3.54
N ALA A 89 -3.81 11.85 3.69
CA ALA A 89 -2.90 11.31 4.69
C ALA A 89 -1.42 11.67 4.43
N ALA A 90 -1.04 11.83 3.16
CA ALA A 90 0.34 12.02 2.73
C ALA A 90 0.81 13.48 2.68
N LEU A 91 -0.06 14.43 2.33
CA LEU A 91 0.35 15.82 2.06
C LEU A 91 1.12 16.48 3.22
N LEU A 92 0.67 16.30 4.47
CA LEU A 92 1.34 16.90 5.62
C LEU A 92 2.68 16.22 5.96
N PRO A 93 2.76 14.88 6.12
CA PRO A 93 4.04 14.17 6.28
C PRO A 93 5.05 14.48 5.17
N MET A 94 4.62 14.46 3.90
CA MET A 94 5.47 14.79 2.75
C MET A 94 5.99 16.23 2.83
N ARG A 95 5.15 17.19 3.27
CA ARG A 95 5.57 18.58 3.46
C ARG A 95 6.61 18.73 4.56
N LYS A 96 6.45 18.03 5.69
CA LYS A 96 7.47 17.99 6.75
C LYS A 96 8.78 17.41 6.22
N PHE A 97 8.71 16.27 5.52
CA PHE A 97 9.86 15.62 4.91
C PHE A 97 10.62 16.58 3.98
N ALA A 98 9.93 17.20 3.01
CA ALA A 98 10.56 18.09 2.04
C ALA A 98 11.21 19.32 2.71
N ASN A 99 10.56 19.86 3.75
CA ASN A 99 11.10 20.99 4.50
C ASN A 99 12.36 20.64 5.31
N THR A 100 12.38 19.45 5.91
CA THR A 100 13.51 18.97 6.73
C THR A 100 14.69 18.55 5.88
N TYR A 101 14.45 17.73 4.86
CA TYR A 101 15.51 17.09 4.07
C TYR A 101 15.90 17.89 2.83
N LYS A 102 15.15 18.96 2.49
CA LYS A 102 15.39 19.79 1.31
C LYS A 102 15.37 19.00 -0.01
N GLU A 103 14.58 17.94 -0.04
CA GLU A 103 14.34 17.12 -1.23
C GLU A 103 12.87 17.15 -1.61
N SER A 104 12.58 17.15 -2.91
CA SER A 104 11.19 16.99 -3.37
C SER A 104 10.79 15.53 -3.26
N CYS A 105 9.52 15.28 -2.97
CA CYS A 105 8.97 13.93 -2.96
C CYS A 105 7.62 13.89 -3.67
N HIS A 106 7.28 12.72 -4.18
CA HIS A 106 6.01 12.48 -4.85
C HIS A 106 5.44 11.12 -4.45
N LEU A 107 4.12 11.06 -4.40
CA LEU A 107 3.32 9.89 -4.08
C LEU A 107 2.72 9.34 -5.36
N SER A 108 2.92 8.04 -5.58
CA SER A 108 2.48 7.38 -6.81
C SER A 108 1.74 6.08 -6.56
N ILE A 109 0.83 5.76 -7.46
CA ILE A 109 0.08 4.51 -7.52
C ILE A 109 0.22 3.86 -8.90
N LEU A 110 -0.18 2.60 -8.99
CA LEU A 110 -0.42 1.95 -10.28
C LEU A 110 -1.79 2.40 -10.81
N TYR A 111 -1.83 2.89 -12.03
CA TYR A 111 -3.05 3.30 -12.72
C TYR A 111 -2.91 2.94 -14.20
N ASP A 112 -3.86 2.15 -14.72
CA ASP A 112 -3.90 1.71 -16.12
C ASP A 112 -2.54 1.19 -16.65
N ASN A 113 -1.93 0.25 -15.91
CA ASN A 113 -0.62 -0.33 -16.21
C ASN A 113 0.56 0.68 -16.24
N GLN A 114 0.36 1.90 -15.75
CA GLN A 114 1.35 2.96 -15.64
C GLN A 114 1.50 3.41 -14.19
N VAL A 115 2.57 4.15 -13.89
CA VAL A 115 2.73 4.83 -12.62
C VAL A 115 2.10 6.20 -12.73
N MET A 116 1.08 6.48 -11.92
CA MET A 116 0.47 7.81 -11.83
C MET A 116 0.89 8.50 -10.55
N VAL A 117 1.31 9.75 -10.68
CA VAL A 117 1.65 10.63 -9.56
C VAL A 117 0.37 11.31 -9.06
N ILE A 118 0.05 11.15 -7.77
CA ILE A 118 -1.20 11.62 -7.18
C ILE A 118 -1.01 12.72 -6.14
N ALA A 119 0.22 12.94 -5.68
CA ALA A 119 0.58 14.05 -4.80
C ALA A 119 2.06 14.40 -4.98
N SER A 120 2.43 15.68 -4.96
CA SER A 120 3.84 16.08 -5.01
C SER A 120 4.13 17.27 -4.10
N ILE A 121 5.28 17.23 -3.43
CA ILE A 121 5.80 18.34 -2.65
C ILE A 121 7.15 18.75 -3.20
N LYS A 122 7.25 20.02 -3.60
CA LYS A 122 8.50 20.64 -4.02
C LYS A 122 9.39 20.95 -2.82
N SER A 123 10.68 20.65 -2.94
CA SER A 123 11.71 21.12 -2.00
C SER A 123 11.74 22.65 -1.90
N PRO A 124 11.98 23.20 -0.69
CA PRO A 124 12.23 24.63 -0.53
C PRO A 124 13.67 25.05 -0.89
N ALA A 125 14.51 24.13 -1.40
CA ALA A 125 15.86 24.46 -1.87
C ALA A 125 15.83 25.42 -3.08
N PRO A 126 16.89 26.24 -3.30
CA PRO A 126 16.96 27.15 -4.45
C PRO A 126 16.83 26.45 -5.81
N ILE A 127 17.34 25.22 -5.90
CA ILE A 127 17.21 24.33 -7.06
C ILE A 127 16.53 23.06 -6.58
N ALA A 128 15.44 22.67 -7.24
CA ALA A 128 14.65 21.51 -6.89
C ALA A 128 14.07 20.85 -8.14
N LEU A 129 14.21 19.53 -8.24
CA LEU A 129 13.49 18.72 -9.21
C LEU A 129 12.07 18.47 -8.70
N LEU A 130 11.05 18.61 -9.54
CA LEU A 130 9.66 18.29 -9.18
C LEU A 130 9.09 17.35 -10.24
N VAL A 131 8.52 16.25 -9.77
CA VAL A 131 7.67 15.37 -10.58
C VAL A 131 6.23 15.82 -10.35
N GLU A 132 5.51 16.22 -11.39
CA GLU A 132 4.17 16.83 -11.25
C GLU A 132 3.06 15.79 -11.06
N GLU A 133 2.02 16.19 -10.34
CA GLU A 133 0.79 15.41 -10.17
C GLU A 133 0.07 15.21 -11.51
N GLY A 134 -0.56 14.05 -11.69
CA GLY A 134 -1.28 13.68 -12.90
C GLY A 134 -0.40 13.07 -14.00
N ASN A 135 0.93 13.18 -13.89
CA ASN A 135 1.83 12.57 -14.87
C ASN A 135 1.83 11.04 -14.78
N LEU A 136 1.95 10.41 -15.96
CA LEU A 136 2.03 8.96 -16.13
C LEU A 136 3.43 8.56 -16.59
N TYR A 137 4.01 7.56 -15.92
CA TYR A 137 5.34 7.04 -16.20
C TYR A 137 5.32 5.53 -16.44
N SER A 138 6.34 5.02 -17.15
CA SER A 138 6.47 3.58 -17.38
C SER A 138 6.73 2.85 -16.05
N VAL A 139 5.98 1.77 -15.83
CA VAL A 139 6.16 0.88 -14.67
C VAL A 139 7.52 0.18 -14.70
N SER A 140 8.05 -0.13 -15.88
CA SER A 140 9.31 -0.86 -15.99
C SER A 140 10.56 0.01 -15.94
N LYS A 141 10.43 1.31 -16.21
CA LYS A 141 11.57 2.25 -16.27
C LYS A 141 11.78 3.07 -15.01
N THR A 142 10.80 3.15 -14.12
CA THR A 142 10.86 3.97 -12.91
C THR A 142 11.13 3.15 -11.66
N ALA A 143 11.77 3.77 -10.66
CA ALA A 143 11.96 3.15 -9.35
C ALA A 143 10.62 2.83 -8.68
N SER A 144 9.69 3.79 -8.72
CA SER A 144 8.32 3.65 -8.24
C SER A 144 7.60 2.51 -8.92
N GLY A 145 7.66 2.42 -10.25
CA GLY A 145 7.02 1.37 -11.01
C GLY A 145 7.56 -0.02 -10.71
N ARG A 146 8.89 -0.20 -10.69
CA ARG A 146 9.51 -1.49 -10.36
C ARG A 146 9.18 -1.93 -8.93
N LEU A 147 9.20 -0.98 -7.99
CA LEU A 147 8.79 -1.25 -6.62
C LEU A 147 7.32 -1.67 -6.54
N LEU A 148 6.41 -0.93 -7.17
CA LEU A 148 4.98 -1.25 -7.22
C LEU A 148 4.74 -2.65 -7.83
N LEU A 149 5.40 -2.95 -8.95
CA LEU A 149 5.33 -4.27 -9.59
C LEU A 149 5.81 -5.39 -8.65
N SER A 150 6.86 -5.16 -7.87
CA SER A 150 7.36 -6.15 -6.89
C SER A 150 6.34 -6.47 -5.79
N CYS A 151 5.45 -5.54 -5.48
CA CYS A 151 4.40 -5.72 -4.48
C CYS A 151 3.19 -6.52 -5.01
N LEU A 152 3.05 -6.70 -6.33
CA LEU A 152 1.93 -7.41 -6.95
C LEU A 152 2.11 -8.94 -6.90
N GLU A 153 0.97 -9.64 -6.95
CA GLU A 153 0.93 -11.07 -7.27
C GLU A 153 1.39 -11.33 -8.71
N ASP A 154 1.92 -12.53 -8.95
CA ASP A 154 2.62 -12.85 -10.19
C ASP A 154 1.76 -12.71 -11.45
N ASN A 155 0.50 -13.16 -11.38
CA ASN A 155 -0.49 -13.04 -12.46
C ASN A 155 -0.86 -11.58 -12.76
N VAL A 156 -1.07 -10.76 -11.72
CA VAL A 156 -1.40 -9.34 -11.89
C VAL A 156 -0.19 -8.59 -12.46
N ARG A 157 1.01 -8.91 -11.97
CA ARG A 157 2.27 -8.34 -12.46
C ARG A 157 2.48 -8.66 -13.94
N GLU A 158 2.23 -9.89 -14.35
CA GLU A 158 2.34 -10.31 -15.75
C GLU A 158 1.37 -9.54 -16.63
N ALA A 159 0.09 -9.44 -16.24
CA ALA A 159 -0.92 -8.67 -16.97
C ALA A 159 -0.52 -7.18 -17.16
N VAL A 160 0.07 -6.57 -16.12
CA VAL A 160 0.59 -5.19 -16.22
C VAL A 160 1.75 -5.10 -17.21
N LEU A 161 2.70 -6.04 -17.14
CA LEU A 161 3.90 -6.06 -17.98
C LEU A 161 3.60 -6.34 -19.45
N GLU A 162 2.53 -7.07 -19.76
CA GLU A 162 2.04 -7.29 -21.14
C GLU A 162 1.59 -6.00 -21.83
N HIS A 163 1.34 -4.93 -21.07
CA HIS A 163 0.94 -3.62 -21.59
C HIS A 163 2.07 -2.57 -21.53
N ASP A 164 3.24 -2.89 -20.97
CA ASP A 164 4.38 -1.97 -20.87
C ASP A 164 5.27 -2.05 -22.13
N PRO A 165 5.36 -0.97 -22.95
CA PRO A 165 6.08 -1.01 -24.22
C PRO A 165 7.56 -1.34 -24.09
N TYR A 166 8.19 -0.93 -22.98
CA TYR A 166 9.61 -1.22 -22.73
C TYR A 166 9.82 -2.71 -22.47
N TYR A 167 9.00 -3.32 -21.60
CA TYR A 167 9.07 -4.74 -21.30
C TYR A 167 8.81 -5.59 -22.54
N LEU A 168 7.82 -5.21 -23.36
CA LEU A 168 7.50 -5.94 -24.59
C LEU A 168 8.67 -6.04 -25.57
N GLN A 169 9.54 -5.02 -25.64
CA GLN A 169 10.72 -4.99 -26.49
C GLN A 169 11.91 -5.81 -25.96
N LEU A 170 11.85 -6.27 -24.71
CA LEU A 170 12.92 -7.09 -24.13
C LEU A 170 12.96 -8.49 -24.76
N SER A 171 14.18 -8.99 -24.98
CA SER A 171 14.39 -10.40 -25.36
C SER A 171 13.86 -11.33 -24.27
N LYS A 172 13.57 -12.59 -24.61
CA LYS A 172 13.10 -13.60 -23.64
C LYS A 172 14.03 -13.72 -22.41
N LYS A 173 15.35 -13.69 -22.64
CA LYS A 173 16.35 -13.72 -21.56
C LYS A 173 16.25 -12.49 -20.67
N ASN A 174 16.09 -11.30 -21.26
CA ASN A 174 15.99 -10.05 -20.50
C ASN A 174 14.65 -9.95 -19.75
N LYS A 175 13.55 -10.47 -20.29
CA LYS A 175 12.26 -10.58 -19.58
C LYS A 175 12.39 -11.45 -18.32
N GLN A 176 13.04 -12.61 -18.44
CA GLN A 176 13.31 -13.49 -17.29
C GLN A 176 14.18 -12.81 -16.24
N GLN A 177 15.23 -12.11 -16.68
CA GLN A 177 16.11 -11.36 -15.78
C GLN A 177 15.37 -10.21 -15.08
N PHE A 178 14.55 -9.47 -15.81
CA PHE A 178 13.75 -8.38 -15.28
C PHE A 178 12.78 -8.87 -14.21
N VAL A 179 12.06 -9.98 -14.44
CA VAL A 179 11.17 -10.56 -13.43
C VAL A 179 11.96 -11.01 -12.19
N LYS A 180 13.14 -11.62 -12.36
CA LYS A 180 14.02 -11.96 -11.23
C LYS A 180 14.42 -10.73 -10.41
N GLU A 181 14.78 -9.64 -11.08
CA GLU A 181 15.10 -8.37 -10.41
C GLU A 181 13.92 -7.85 -9.60
N LEU A 182 12.70 -7.87 -10.16
CA LEU A 182 11.50 -7.46 -9.44
C LEU A 182 11.25 -8.32 -8.19
N THR A 183 11.41 -9.64 -8.29
CA THR A 183 11.22 -10.55 -7.14
C THR A 183 12.27 -10.36 -6.04
N ALA A 184 13.43 -9.79 -6.38
CA ALA A 184 14.49 -9.50 -5.41
C ALA A 184 14.30 -8.14 -4.69
N ILE A 185 13.38 -7.29 -5.16
CA ILE A 185 13.08 -6.01 -4.51
C ILE A 185 12.41 -6.27 -3.16
N SER A 186 12.92 -5.63 -2.11
CA SER A 186 12.31 -5.70 -0.78
C SER A 186 10.93 -5.02 -0.80
N LYS A 187 9.88 -5.78 -0.44
CA LYS A 187 8.50 -5.27 -0.32
C LYS A 187 8.26 -4.39 0.91
N GLN A 188 9.28 -4.24 1.76
CA GLN A 188 9.21 -3.45 3.01
C GLN A 188 10.30 -2.38 3.10
N GLY A 189 11.26 -2.38 2.17
CA GLY A 189 12.44 -1.52 2.21
C GLY A 189 12.52 -0.54 1.04
N PRO A 190 13.50 0.37 1.08
CA PRO A 190 13.74 1.29 -0.02
C PRO A 190 14.28 0.55 -1.24
N TYR A 191 13.78 0.90 -2.42
CA TYR A 191 14.34 0.55 -3.71
C TYR A 191 15.00 1.78 -4.34
N LYS A 192 16.22 1.61 -4.84
CA LYS A 192 17.03 2.70 -5.40
C LYS A 192 17.45 2.35 -6.81
N MET A 193 17.35 3.31 -7.72
CA MET A 193 17.92 3.20 -9.06
C MET A 193 18.22 4.58 -9.66
N GLU A 194 19.12 4.63 -10.62
CA GLU A 194 19.29 5.82 -11.46
C GLU A 194 18.04 6.08 -12.28
N SER A 195 17.70 7.36 -12.46
CA SER A 195 16.51 7.74 -13.20
C SER A 195 16.67 7.46 -14.70
N ALA A 196 15.69 6.77 -15.27
CA ALA A 196 15.66 6.51 -16.71
C ALA A 196 15.27 7.75 -17.55
N TYR A 197 14.87 8.85 -16.90
CA TYR A 197 14.37 10.06 -17.56
C TYR A 197 15.38 11.21 -17.58
N ALA A 198 16.31 11.25 -16.62
CA ALA A 198 17.32 12.28 -16.58
C ALA A 198 18.61 11.80 -15.88
N ARG A 199 19.75 12.10 -16.49
CA ARG A 199 21.07 11.73 -15.97
C ARG A 199 21.41 12.54 -14.72
N GLY A 200 22.17 11.92 -13.80
CA GLY A 200 22.54 12.55 -12.54
C GLY A 200 21.39 12.61 -11.53
N ILE A 201 20.32 11.82 -11.72
CA ILE A 201 19.24 11.68 -10.75
C ILE A 201 19.18 10.25 -10.24
N ILE A 202 19.04 10.11 -8.93
CA ILE A 202 18.81 8.84 -8.25
C ILE A 202 17.41 8.87 -7.65
N ASP A 203 16.59 7.92 -8.05
CA ASP A 203 15.25 7.72 -7.52
C ASP A 203 15.30 6.73 -6.34
N ILE A 204 14.75 7.14 -5.20
CA ILE A 204 14.61 6.32 -3.99
C ILE A 204 13.11 6.18 -3.73
N SER A 205 12.59 4.97 -3.86
CA SER A 205 11.17 4.66 -3.66
C SER A 205 10.98 3.75 -2.46
N VAL A 206 9.92 3.98 -1.71
CA VAL A 206 9.55 3.19 -0.52
C VAL A 206 8.06 2.87 -0.56
N PRO A 207 7.64 1.64 -0.23
CA PRO A 207 6.27 1.21 -0.41
C PRO A 207 5.35 1.77 0.67
N ILE A 208 4.12 2.09 0.29
CA ILE A 208 3.03 2.45 1.21
C ILE A 208 1.92 1.42 1.07
N GLY A 209 1.56 0.80 2.20
CA GLY A 209 0.57 -0.27 2.23
C GLY A 209 1.08 -1.57 1.62
N THR A 210 0.16 -2.51 1.49
CA THR A 210 0.34 -3.85 0.90
C THR A 210 -0.91 -4.27 0.14
N SER A 211 -0.81 -5.28 -0.72
CA SER A 211 -1.98 -5.90 -1.37
C SER A 211 -3.04 -6.33 -0.37
N LEU A 212 -2.63 -6.87 0.79
CA LEU A 212 -3.51 -7.27 1.88
C LEU A 212 -4.28 -6.10 2.50
N SER A 213 -3.67 -4.91 2.52
CA SER A 213 -4.33 -3.70 3.04
C SER A 213 -5.26 -3.02 2.04
N GLY A 214 -5.35 -3.51 0.80
CA GLY A 214 -6.13 -2.88 -0.27
C GLY A 214 -5.56 -1.55 -0.79
N THR A 215 -4.40 -1.12 -0.29
CA THR A 215 -3.69 0.08 -0.75
C THR A 215 -2.27 -0.30 -1.15
N ILE A 216 -1.90 -0.08 -2.42
CA ILE A 216 -0.52 -0.20 -2.90
C ILE A 216 -0.13 1.13 -3.53
N ALA A 217 0.77 1.83 -2.85
CA ALA A 217 1.34 3.07 -3.32
C ALA A 217 2.84 3.10 -3.04
N CYS A 218 3.52 4.13 -3.49
CA CYS A 218 4.91 4.36 -3.12
C CYS A 218 5.18 5.85 -2.96
N LEU A 219 6.05 6.17 -2.01
CA LEU A 219 6.63 7.50 -1.86
C LEU A 219 8.02 7.48 -2.49
N THR A 220 8.28 8.43 -3.38
CA THR A 220 9.52 8.50 -4.14
C THR A 220 10.18 9.85 -4.00
N VAL A 221 11.49 9.84 -3.85
CA VAL A 221 12.36 11.03 -3.88
C VAL A 221 13.27 10.89 -5.09
N SER A 222 13.23 11.88 -5.98
CA SER A 222 14.08 11.98 -7.16
C SER A 222 15.18 12.98 -6.90
N ARG A 223 16.35 12.49 -6.50
CA ARG A 223 17.45 13.31 -6.00
C ARG A 223 18.39 13.70 -7.12
N LEU A 224 18.70 14.99 -7.22
CA LEU A 224 19.81 15.44 -8.06
C LEU A 224 21.13 15.09 -7.36
N VAL A 225 22.00 14.34 -8.02
CA VAL A 225 23.36 14.07 -7.56
C VAL A 225 24.15 15.37 -7.72
N VAL A 226 24.30 16.11 -6.62
CA VAL A 226 25.11 17.33 -6.60
C VAL A 226 26.58 16.91 -6.56
N TYR A 227 27.37 17.33 -7.54
CA TYR A 227 28.82 17.25 -7.48
C TYR A 227 29.32 18.17 -6.36
N ASN A 228 29.59 17.63 -5.18
CA ASN A 228 30.32 18.31 -4.14
C ASN A 228 31.30 17.30 -3.52
N GLU A 229 32.59 17.65 -3.47
CA GLU A 229 33.70 16.72 -3.17
C GLU A 229 33.64 16.08 -1.77
N ASN A 230 32.72 16.51 -0.89
CA ASN A 230 32.65 16.09 0.51
C ASN A 230 31.24 15.69 1.01
N THR A 231 30.24 15.49 0.15
CA THR A 231 28.92 15.00 0.59
C THR A 231 28.69 13.60 0.04
N PRO A 232 28.61 12.54 0.87
CA PRO A 232 28.28 11.21 0.36
C PRO A 232 26.96 11.28 -0.42
N ALA A 233 26.93 10.64 -1.59
CA ALA A 233 25.81 10.65 -2.55
C ALA A 233 24.46 10.23 -1.93
N VAL A 234 24.49 9.62 -0.73
CA VAL A 234 23.35 9.31 0.10
C VAL A 234 23.73 9.67 1.55
N ASN A 235 23.10 10.70 2.11
CA ASN A 235 22.97 10.80 3.57
C ASN A 235 21.96 9.73 4.01
N ASP A 236 22.36 8.80 4.87
CA ASP A 236 21.49 7.77 5.46
C ASP A 236 20.18 8.37 6.00
N GLY A 237 20.24 9.62 6.50
CA GLY A 237 19.09 10.35 6.99
C GLY A 237 17.91 10.52 6.02
N ILE A 238 18.10 10.44 4.70
CA ILE A 238 16.97 10.57 3.74
C ILE A 238 16.09 9.32 3.76
N VAL A 239 16.70 8.14 3.82
CA VAL A 239 15.96 6.88 3.92
C VAL A 239 15.24 6.83 5.25
N ASP A 240 15.88 7.27 6.33
CA ASP A 240 15.24 7.38 7.64
C ASP A 240 14.07 8.38 7.62
N GLY A 241 14.26 9.53 6.97
CA GLY A 241 13.21 10.53 6.79
C GLY A 241 12.01 10.02 6.01
N LEU A 242 12.27 9.27 4.94
CA LEU A 242 11.24 8.60 4.15
C LEU A 242 10.49 7.55 4.99
N THR A 243 11.22 6.78 5.79
CA THR A 243 10.64 5.77 6.68
C THR A 243 9.74 6.43 7.73
N HIS A 244 10.19 7.53 8.33
CA HIS A 244 9.37 8.31 9.27
C HIS A 244 8.13 8.90 8.60
N CYS A 245 8.28 9.47 7.41
CA CYS A 245 7.17 10.00 6.62
C CYS A 245 6.12 8.91 6.36
N ILE A 246 6.55 7.70 5.99
CA ILE A 246 5.65 6.56 5.76
C ILE A 246 4.95 6.13 7.04
N GLN A 247 5.65 6.08 8.18
CA GLN A 247 5.03 5.74 9.47
C GLN A 247 3.91 6.72 9.83
N GLU A 248 4.11 8.02 9.60
CA GLU A 248 3.03 9.02 9.78
C GLU A 248 1.85 8.78 8.83
N ILE A 249 2.12 8.42 7.56
CA ILE A 249 1.08 8.12 6.56
C ILE A 249 0.30 6.87 6.95
N HIS A 250 0.99 5.78 7.31
CA HIS A 250 0.37 4.53 7.77
C HIS A 250 -0.50 4.76 9.00
N GLY A 251 -0.02 5.54 9.96
CA GLY A 251 -0.79 5.91 11.16
C GLY A 251 -2.10 6.66 10.81
N GLN A 252 -2.06 7.56 9.83
CA GLN A 252 -3.26 8.29 9.37
C GLN A 252 -4.23 7.42 8.58
N LEU A 253 -3.73 6.44 7.82
CA LEU A 253 -4.54 5.47 7.06
C LEU A 253 -5.02 4.29 7.89
N GLY A 254 -4.63 4.19 9.17
CA GLY A 254 -4.91 3.02 10.01
C GLY A 254 -4.20 1.74 9.55
N LEU A 255 -3.18 1.86 8.71
CA LEU A 255 -2.34 0.75 8.27
C LEU A 255 -1.37 0.41 9.41
N ARG A 256 -1.41 -0.83 9.90
CA ARG A 256 -0.38 -1.32 10.82
C ARG A 256 0.81 -1.82 10.01
N ALA A 257 2.03 -1.47 10.44
CA ALA A 257 3.22 -2.15 9.95
C ALA A 257 3.03 -3.65 10.20
N ALA A 258 3.21 -4.49 9.17
CA ALA A 258 3.26 -5.93 9.35
C ALA A 258 4.44 -6.21 10.30
N ILE A 259 4.11 -6.67 11.52
CA ILE A 259 5.08 -7.15 12.51
C ILE A 259 5.63 -8.48 12.02
#